data_AF-A0A956QKU3-F1
#
_entry.id   AF-A0A956QKU3-F1
#
_cell.length_a   1.000
_cell.length_b   1.000
_cell.length_c   1.000
_cell.angle_alpha   90.00
_cell.angle_beta   90.00
_cell.angle_gamma   90.00
#
_symmetry.space_group_name_H-M   'P 1'
#
loop_
_entity.id
_entity.type
_entity.pdbx_description
1 polymer ?
#
loop_
_entity_poly.entity_id
_entity_poly.type
_entity_poly.pdbx_seq_one_letter_code
_entity_poly.pdbx_strand_id
1 'polypeptide(L)' 'ALELDSCCQVCHRLVMESLLAQGQPEHAIKQFERCSAVLQRELGVEPSIELLRVHQMALLKL' A
#
# COMPACT_ATOMS: atom_id res chain seq x y z
N ALA A 1 -8.65 20.29 9.25
CA ALA A 1 -8.69 18.90 8.75
C ALA A 1 -7.44 18.21 9.28
N LEU A 2 -7.51 16.98 9.81
CA LEU A 2 -6.28 16.23 10.03
C LEU A 2 -5.69 15.93 8.66
N GLU A 3 -4.57 16.55 8.33
CA GLU A 3 -3.78 16.19 7.16
C GLU A 3 -3.24 14.79 7.39
N LEU A 4 -3.88 13.80 6.77
CA LEU A 4 -3.35 12.45 6.73
C LEU A 4 -2.08 12.50 5.89
N ASP A 5 -0.95 12.20 6.52
CA ASP A 5 0.33 12.05 5.84
C ASP A 5 0.19 10.99 4.73
N SER A 6 0.23 11.47 3.48
CA SER A 6 0.10 10.63 2.28
C SER A 6 1.25 9.63 2.14
N CYS A 7 2.38 9.87 2.80
CA CYS A 7 3.54 9.00 2.84
C CYS A 7 3.49 7.96 3.98
N CYS A 8 2.45 7.97 4.82
CA CYS A 8 2.32 7.03 5.94
C CYS A 8 2.11 5.58 5.43
N GLN A 9 3.21 4.86 5.27
CA GLN A 9 3.20 3.48 4.74
C GLN A 9 2.40 2.52 5.62
N VAL A 10 2.35 2.76 6.94
CA VAL A 10 1.53 1.97 7.87
C VAL A 10 0.05 2.08 7.54
N CYS A 11 -0.45 3.27 7.23
CA CYS A 11 -1.84 3.47 6.82
C CYS A 11 -2.14 2.76 5.51
N HIS A 12 -1.26 2.89 4.51
CA HIS A 12 -1.40 2.17 3.23
C HIS A 12 -1.43 0.66 3.41
N ARG A 13 -0.55 0.12 4.27
CA ARG A 13 -0.50 -1.30 4.59
C ARG A 13 -1.79 -1.80 5.22
N LEU A 14 -2.34 -1.09 6.21
CA LEU A 14 -3.60 -1.47 6.86
C LEU A 14 -4.77 -1.47 5.88
N VAL A 15 -4.81 -0.51 4.94
CA VAL A 15 -5.81 -0.50 3.86
C VAL A 15 -5.63 -1.72 2.96
N MET A 16 -4.40 -2.04 2.54
CA MET A 16 -4.13 -3.21 1.72
C MET A 16 -4.51 -4.52 2.41
N GLU A 17 -4.17 -4.69 3.69
CA GLU A 17 -4.53 -5.86 4.50
C GLU A 17 -6.06 -6.02 4.61
N SER A 18 -6.79 -4.90 4.81
CA SER A 18 -8.26 -4.88 4.84
C SER A 18 -8.87 -5.28 3.50
N LEU A 19 -8.33 -4.80 2.38
CA LEU A 19 -8.79 -5.18 1.03
C LEU A 19 -8.56 -6.67 0.76
N LEU A 20 -7.43 -7.23 1.19
CA LEU A 20 -7.17 -8.67 1.09
C LEU A 20 -8.12 -9.50 1.96
N ALA A 21 -8.46 -9.03 3.17
CA ALA A 21 -9.44 -9.69 4.02
C ALA A 21 -10.84 -9.71 3.40
N GLN A 22 -11.17 -8.72 2.57
CA GLN A 22 -12.42 -8.63 1.82
C GLN A 22 -12.40 -9.39 0.49
N GLY A 23 -11.29 -10.05 0.14
CA GLY A 23 -11.17 -10.78 -1.13
C GLY A 23 -11.03 -9.85 -2.35
N GLN A 24 -10.45 -8.65 -2.16
CA GLN A 24 -10.26 -7.64 -3.21
C GLN A 24 -8.76 -7.42 -3.51
N PRO A 25 -8.02 -8.43 -4.02
CA PRO A 25 -6.58 -8.34 -4.26
C PRO A 25 -6.20 -7.26 -5.28
N GLU A 26 -7.01 -7.05 -6.32
CA GLU A 26 -6.78 -6.03 -7.34
C GLU A 26 -6.83 -4.60 -6.77
N HIS A 27 -7.64 -4.37 -5.74
CA HIS A 27 -7.70 -3.09 -5.05
C HIS A 27 -6.49 -2.90 -4.14
N ALA A 28 -6.00 -3.97 -3.50
CA ALA A 28 -4.78 -3.91 -2.68
C ALA A 28 -3.54 -3.59 -3.54
N ILE A 29 -3.45 -4.14 -4.75
CA ILE A 29 -2.37 -3.83 -5.71
C ILE A 29 -2.40 -2.35 -6.10
N LYS A 30 -3.57 -1.83 -6.48
CA LYS A 30 -3.72 -0.40 -6.81
C LYS A 30 -3.36 0.51 -5.63
N GLN A 31 -3.65 0.09 -4.41
CA GLN A 31 -3.27 0.86 -3.22
C GLN A 31 -1.75 0.89 -3.03
N PHE A 32 -1.06 -0.23 -3.27
CA PHE A 32 0.40 -0.28 -3.27
C PHE A 32 1.01 0.67 -4.32
N GLU A 33 0.53 0.62 -5.55
CA GLU A 33 1.02 1.47 -6.66
C GLU A 33 0.89 2.96 -6.32
N ARG A 34 -0.25 3.36 -5.72
CA ARG A 34 -0.46 4.73 -5.23
C ARG A 34 0.54 5.11 -4.15
N CYS A 35 0.73 4.24 -3.15
CA CYS A 35 1.70 4.50 -2.08
C CYS A 35 3.11 4.64 -2.63
N SER A 36 3.54 3.71 -3.50
CA SER A 36 4.86 3.72 -4.14
C SER A 36 5.11 5.00 -4.93
N ALA A 37 4.13 5.43 -5.73
CA ALA A 37 4.21 6.68 -6.48
C ALA A 37 4.35 7.92 -5.58
N VAL A 38 3.62 7.96 -4.45
CA VAL A 38 3.71 9.07 -3.48
C VAL A 38 5.05 9.08 -2.75
N LEU A 39 5.52 7.93 -2.27
CA LEU A 39 6.83 7.80 -1.62
C LEU A 39 7.96 8.23 -2.53
N GLN A 40 7.92 7.81 -3.80
CA GLN A 40 8.92 8.20 -4.78
C GLN A 40 8.88 9.71 -5.08
N ARG A 41 7.66 10.28 -5.21
CA ARG A 41 7.49 11.70 -5.54
C ARG A 41 7.88 12.64 -4.40
N GLU A 42 7.48 12.32 -3.18
CA GLU A 42 7.60 13.22 -2.03
C GLU A 42 8.87 12.99 -1.21
N LEU A 43 9.29 11.73 -1.07
CA LEU A 43 10.41 11.36 -0.20
C LEU A 43 11.60 10.77 -0.97
N GLY A 44 11.41 10.35 -2.23
CA GLY A 44 12.44 9.69 -3.03
C GLY A 44 12.90 8.36 -2.44
N VAL A 45 12.03 7.69 -1.69
CA VAL A 45 12.32 6.42 -1.00
C VAL A 45 11.49 5.28 -1.58
N GLU A 46 12.07 4.08 -1.48
CA GLU A 46 11.38 2.84 -1.82
C GLU A 46 10.35 2.44 -0.74
N PRO A 47 9.33 1.65 -1.11
CA PRO A 47 8.42 1.01 -0.15
C PRO A 47 9.14 0.14 0.89
N SER A 48 8.62 0.15 2.11
CA SER A 48 9.05 -0.73 3.19
C SER A 48 8.82 -2.21 2.89
N ILE A 49 9.59 -3.07 3.55
CA ILE A 49 9.50 -4.52 3.42
C ILE A 49 8.10 -5.02 3.80
N GLU A 50 7.47 -4.45 4.82
CA GLU A 50 6.12 -4.80 5.23
C GLU A 50 5.10 -4.47 4.13
N LEU A 51 5.25 -3.33 3.45
CA LEU A 51 4.35 -2.95 2.36
C LEU A 51 4.55 -3.85 1.13
N LEU A 52 5.80 -4.15 0.78
CA LEU A 52 6.15 -5.10 -0.27
C LEU A 52 5.60 -6.50 0.02
N ARG A 53 5.63 -6.95 1.28
CA ARG A 53 5.07 -8.25 1.67
C ARG A 53 3.57 -8.32 1.38
N VAL A 54 2.81 -7.30 1.76
CA VAL A 54 1.35 -7.28 1.52
C VAL A 54 1.06 -7.19 0.01
N HIS A 55 1.87 -6.46 -0.76
CA HIS A 55 1.76 -6.45 -2.21
C HIS A 55 1.99 -7.84 -2.83
N GLN A 56 3.03 -8.56 -2.40
CA GLN A 56 3.27 -9.95 -2.85
C GLN A 56 2.11 -10.88 -2.47
N MET A 57 1.55 -10.73 -1.26
CA MET A 57 0.36 -11.49 -0.86
C MET A 57 -0.85 -11.18 -1.74
N ALA A 58 -1.00 -9.94 -2.20
CA ALA A 58 -2.07 -9.55 -3.12
C ALA A 58 -1.90 -10.20 -4.49
N LEU A 59 -0.69 -10.19 -5.05
CA LEU A 59 -0.38 -10.84 -6.33
C LEU A 59 -0.63 -12.35 -6.31
N LEU A 60 -0.35 -13.02 -5.18
CA LEU A 60 -0.61 -14.46 -5.02
C LEU A 60 -2.09 -14.83 -4.88
N LYS A 61 -2.95 -13.84 -4.62
CA LYS A 61 -4.41 -14.02 -4.42
C LYS A 61 -5.22 -13.60 -5.64
N LEU A 62 -4.57 -13.11 -6.70
CA LEU A 62 -5.19 -12.76 -7.98
C LEU A 62 -5.56 -14.02 -8.77
#